data_AF-A0A239K227-F1
#
_entry.id   AF-A0A239K227-F1
#
_cell.length_a   1.000
_cell.length_b   1.000
_cell.length_c   1.000
_cell.angle_alpha   90.00
_cell.angle_beta   90.00
_cell.angle_gamma   90.00
#
_symmetry.space_group_name_H-M   'P 1'
#
loop_
_entity.id
_entity.type
_entity.pdbx_description
1 polymer ?
#
loop_
_entity_poly.entity_id
_entity_poly.type
_entity_poly.pdbx_seq_one_letter_code
_entity_poly.pdbx_strand_id
1 'polypeptide(L)' 'MAEETVGKYKLHLIAFQTSAAGKWAPYLMIERFDDARGDFVCVREKERVAGEALFDSEEEAEEVARQHGNALLKSGGI' A
#
# COMPACT_ATOMS: atom_id res chain seq x y z
N MET A 1 2.71 10.05 0.30
CA MET A 1 2.98 8.75 -0.38
C MET A 1 4.37 8.34 0.01
N ALA A 2 4.47 7.18 0.65
CA ALA A 2 5.72 6.57 1.05
C ALA A 2 5.93 5.25 0.28
N GLU A 3 7.19 4.87 0.09
CA GLU A 3 7.59 3.61 -0.54
C GLU A 3 8.41 2.78 0.46
N GLU A 4 8.12 1.49 0.55
CA GLU A 4 8.87 0.57 1.40
C GLU A 4 9.26 -0.69 0.61
N THR A 5 10.50 -1.17 0.82
CA THR A 5 10.98 -2.40 0.19
C THR A 5 11.08 -3.51 1.22
N VAL A 6 10.41 -4.63 0.97
CA VAL A 6 10.39 -5.82 1.81
C VAL A 6 10.80 -7.03 0.97
N GLY A 7 12.08 -7.42 1.06
CA GLY A 7 12.65 -8.48 0.24
C GLY A 7 12.58 -8.15 -1.25
N LYS A 8 11.86 -8.96 -2.03
CA LYS A 8 11.63 -8.73 -3.46
C LYS A 8 10.41 -7.84 -3.75
N TYR A 9 9.72 -7.34 -2.74
CA TYR A 9 8.48 -6.58 -2.92
C TYR A 9 8.71 -5.10 -2.61
N LYS A 10 8.06 -4.24 -3.38
CA LYS A 10 7.97 -2.81 -3.13
C LYS A 10 6.51 -2.46 -2.85
N LEU A 11 6.27 -1.85 -1.69
CA LEU A 11 4.97 -1.40 -1.23
C LEU A 11 4.89 0.11 -1.46
N HIS A 12 3.84 0.53 -2.14
CA HIS A 12 3.47 1.92 -2.33
C HIS A 12 2.35 2.26 -1.35
N LEU A 13 2.68 3.00 -0.30
CA LEU A 13 1.78 3.43 0.74
C LEU A 13 1.18 4.77 0.37
N ILE A 14 -0.12 4.78 0.12
CA ILE A 14 -0.79 5.93 -0.49
C ILE A 14 -1.90 6.38 0.46
N ALA A 15 -1.69 7.49 1.14
CA ALA A 15 -2.78 8.21 1.77
C ALA A 15 -3.45 9.13 0.73
N PHE A 16 -4.70 8.85 0.42
CA PHE A 16 -5.49 9.64 -0.52
C PHE A 16 -6.45 10.54 0.24
N GLN A 17 -6.29 11.86 0.10
CA GLN A 17 -7.20 12.82 0.71
C GLN A 17 -8.59 12.70 0.05
N THR A 18 -9.60 12.44 0.86
CA THR A 18 -10.97 12.32 0.38
C THR A 18 -11.66 13.67 0.26
N SER A 19 -12.81 13.70 -0.41
CA SER A 19 -13.64 14.92 -0.50
C SER A 19 -14.21 15.35 0.86
N ALA A 20 -14.20 14.46 1.87
CA ALA A 20 -14.48 14.86 3.25
C ALA A 20 -13.26 15.60 3.80
N ALA A 21 -13.47 16.87 4.17
CA ALA A 21 -12.39 17.76 4.60
C ALA A 21 -11.55 17.12 5.73
N GLY A 22 -10.25 17.02 5.49
CA GLY A 22 -9.30 16.51 6.48
C GLY A 22 -9.32 14.99 6.68
N LYS A 23 -9.99 14.22 5.83
CA LYS A 23 -10.02 12.75 5.93
C LYS A 23 -9.19 12.06 4.86
N TRP A 24 -8.47 11.02 5.26
CA TRP A 24 -7.54 10.28 4.41
C TRP A 24 -7.98 8.82 4.28
N ALA A 25 -8.02 8.32 3.05
CA ALA A 25 -8.27 6.93 2.74
C ALA A 25 -6.94 6.22 2.45
N PRO A 26 -6.67 5.05 3.03
CA PRO A 26 -5.44 4.32 2.78
C PRO A 26 -5.56 3.50 1.51
N TYR A 27 -4.52 3.54 0.69
CA TYR A 27 -4.39 2.77 -0.53
C TYR A 27 -3.03 2.07 -0.54
N LEU A 28 -3.00 0.91 -1.17
CA LEU A 28 -1.80 0.09 -1.31
C LEU A 28 -1.66 -0.33 -2.76
N MET A 29 -0.45 -0.24 -3.30
CA MET A 29 -0.02 -0.93 -4.51
C MET A 29 1.21 -1.75 -4.16
N ILE A 30 1.34 -2.94 -4.75
CA ILE A 30 2.50 -3.82 -4.53
C ILE A 30 3.12 -4.19 -5.86
N GLU A 31 4.42 -4.00 -5.95
CA GLU A 31 5.24 -4.50 -7.04
C GLU A 31 6.17 -5.59 -6.51
N ARG A 32 6.54 -6.52 -7.38
CA ARG A 32 7.53 -7.56 -7.10
C ARG A 32 8.66 -7.46 -8.12
N PHE A 33 9.90 -7.52 -7.66
CA PHE A 33 11.06 -7.62 -8.52
C PHE A 33 11.06 -8.97 -9.25
N ASP A 34 11.11 -8.89 -10.58
CA ASP A 34 11.24 -10.02 -11.48
C ASP A 34 12.70 -10.11 -11.96
N ASP A 35 13.43 -11.11 -11.47
CA ASP A 35 14.85 -11.31 -11.79
C ASP A 35 15.09 -11.58 -13.29
N ALA A 36 14.11 -12.13 -14.02
CA ALA A 36 14.27 -12.40 -15.44
C ALA A 36 14.16 -11.13 -16.29
N ARG A 37 13.35 -10.16 -15.85
CA ARG A 37 13.19 -8.84 -16.47
C ARG A 37 14.18 -7.81 -15.92
N GLY A 38 14.72 -8.04 -14.73
CA GLY A 38 15.53 -7.06 -14.01
C GLY A 38 14.74 -5.82 -13.60
N ASP A 39 13.42 -5.97 -13.41
CA ASP A 39 12.50 -4.85 -13.19
C ASP A 39 11.38 -5.23 -12.21
N PHE A 40 10.69 -4.21 -11.67
CA PHE A 40 9.53 -4.41 -10.81
C PHE A 40 8.27 -4.61 -11.66
N VAL A 41 7.53 -5.68 -11.39
CA VAL A 41 6.22 -5.92 -12.00
C VAL A 41 5.12 -5.69 -10.97
N CYS A 42 4.08 -4.97 -11.38
CA CYS A 42 2.89 -4.79 -10.55
C CYS A 42 2.24 -6.16 -10.30
N VAL A 43 2.18 -6.56 -9.02
CA VAL A 43 1.51 -7.79 -8.58
C VAL A 43 0.19 -7.49 -7.88
N ARG A 44 0.02 -6.25 -7.41
CA ARG A 44 -1.22 -5.76 -6.84
C ARG A 44 -1.42 -4.31 -7.24
N GLU A 45 -2.49 -4.06 -8.00
CA GLU A 45 -2.84 -2.72 -8.41
C GLU A 45 -3.21 -1.85 -7.20
N LYS A 46 -3.23 -0.53 -7.42
CA LYS A 46 -3.64 0.42 -6.39
C LYS A 46 -5.09 0.13 -5.96
N GLU A 47 -5.24 -0.35 -4.74
CA GLU A 47 -6.54 -0.62 -4.15
C GLU A 47 -6.68 0.07 -2.79
N ARG A 48 -7.93 0.38 -2.43
CA ARG A 48 -8.23 0.92 -1.11
C ARG A 48 -8.14 -0.22 -0.10
N VAL A 49 -7.39 0.00 0.97
CA VAL A 49 -7.26 -0.97 2.07
C VAL A 49 -8.11 -0.52 3.26
N ALA A 50 -8.35 -1.42 4.21
CA ALA A 50 -9.21 -1.15 5.37
C ALA A 50 -10.67 -0.73 5.03
N GLY A 51 -11.19 -1.16 3.87
CA GLY A 51 -12.58 -0.96 3.47
C GLY A 51 -12.94 0.52 3.36
N GLU A 52 -13.99 0.94 4.07
CA GLU A 52 -14.49 2.31 4.05
C GLU A 52 -13.87 3.22 5.13
N ALA A 53 -12.91 2.71 5.91
CA ALA A 53 -12.26 3.47 6.97
C ALA A 53 -11.57 4.74 6.42
N LEU A 54 -11.66 5.81 7.21
CA LEU A 54 -11.05 7.11 6.95
C LEU A 54 -10.30 7.56 8.19
N PHE A 55 -9.14 8.16 7.98
CA PHE A 55 -8.21 8.57 9.03
C PHE A 55 -8.10 10.09 9.09
N ASP A 56 -7.76 10.61 10.27
CA ASP A 56 -7.64 12.05 10.51
C ASP A 56 -6.31 12.62 10.00
N SER A 57 -5.31 11.75 9.78
CA SER A 57 -4.00 12.13 9.28
C SER A 57 -3.52 11.27 8.10
N GLU A 58 -2.63 11.86 7.30
CA GLU A 58 -1.92 11.17 6.22
C GLU A 58 -1.13 9.98 6.78
N GLU A 59 -0.40 10.20 7.88
CA GLU A 59 0.46 9.20 8.52
C GLU A 59 -0.32 7.97 9.01
N GLU A 60 -1.50 8.16 9.62
CA GLU A 60 -2.36 7.04 10.03
C GLU A 60 -2.83 6.21 8.84
N ALA A 61 -3.20 6.85 7.73
CA ALA A 61 -3.60 6.13 6.53
C ALA A 61 -2.42 5.36 5.90
N GLU A 62 -1.22 5.95 5.88
CA GLU A 62 -0.03 5.25 5.39
C GLU A 62 0.37 4.08 6.31
N GLU A 63 0.27 4.22 7.62
CA GLU A 63 0.53 3.15 8.60
C GLU A 63 -0.46 1.99 8.43
N VAL A 64 -1.73 2.29 8.15
CA VAL A 64 -2.74 1.25 7.85
C VAL A 64 -2.41 0.53 6.55
N ALA A 65 -1.97 1.27 5.51
CA ALA A 65 -1.50 0.66 4.28
C ALA A 65 -0.27 -0.23 4.50
N ARG A 66 0.67 0.20 5.34
CA ARG A 66 1.86 -0.57 5.73
C ARG A 66 1.49 -1.87 6.42
N GLN A 67 0.64 -1.80 7.45
CA GLN A 67 0.18 -2.97 8.19
C GLN A 67 -0.53 -3.97 7.28
N HIS A 68 -1.39 -3.48 6.37
CA HIS A 68 -2.08 -4.34 5.42
C HIS A 68 -1.10 -4.99 4.43
N GLY A 69 -0.18 -4.23 3.85
CA GLY A 69 0.83 -4.76 2.93
C GLY A 69 1.74 -5.81 3.58
N ASN A 70 2.20 -5.55 4.81
CA ASN A 70 2.99 -6.52 5.57
C ASN A 70 2.19 -7.79 5.90
N ALA A 71 0.90 -7.67 6.22
CA ALA A 71 0.04 -8.83 6.45
C ALA A 71 -0.17 -9.67 5.18
N LEU A 72 -0.31 -9.01 4.02
CA LEU A 72 -0.42 -9.68 2.72
C LEU A 72 0.85 -10.45 2.36
N LEU A 73 2.01 -9.81 2.53
CA LEU A 73 3.31 -10.44 2.31
C LEU A 73 3.51 -11.66 3.22
N LYS A 74 3.11 -11.54 4.49
CA LYS A 74 3.28 -12.62 5.48
C LYS A 74 2.34 -13.80 5.25
N SER A 75 1.12 -13.54 4.78
CA SER A 75 0.13 -14.58 4.47
C SER A 75 0.32 -15.24 3.11
N GLY A 76 1.18 -14.68 2.25
CA GLY A 76 1.31 -15.10 0.86
C GLY A 76 0.06 -14.77 0.02
N GLY A 77 -0.74 -13.79 0.44
CA GLY A 77 -1.96 -13.35 -0.23
C GLY A 77 -1.71 -12.40 -1.40
N ILE A 78 -0.60 -12.58 -2.12
CA ILE A 78 -0.12 -11.78 -3.25
C ILE A 78 0.12 -12.72 -4.43
#